data_AF-A0AAN7Z3G9-F1
#
_entry.id   AF-A0AAN7Z3G9-F1
#
_cell.length_a   1.000
_cell.length_b   1.000
_cell.length_c   1.000
_cell.angle_alpha   90.00
_cell.angle_beta   90.00
_cell.angle_gamma   90.00
#
_symmetry.space_group_name_H-M   'P 1'
#
loop_
_entity.id
_entity.type
_entity.pdbx_description
1 polymer ?
#
loop_
_entity_poly.entity_id
_entity_poly.type
_entity_poly.pdbx_seq_one_letter_code
_entity_poly.pdbx_strand_id
1 'polypeptide(L)'
;MLKYLPTSALTPDQVGHMAHTDVGSLTLLFTSSPGLEVLSRTTSTWIPLTPPSGTVAVNVGDTLRYLSSGVLESCLHRVVPQVSQETGLSTTRYSLAFFHRPELDAEFMDAQGNLWTGEQWHKTKYRIFRASNHEQMQNSLLTGRVGFLGEANTDIDNS
;
A
#
# COMPACT_ATOMS: atom_id res chain seq x y z
N MET A 1 15.58 -0.97 -2.64
CA MET A 1 15.24 -2.26 -2.01
C MET A 1 14.57 -1.98 -0.68
N LEU A 2 13.43 -2.60 -0.42
CA LEU A 2 12.66 -2.48 0.82
C LEU A 2 12.97 -3.68 1.71
N LYS A 3 13.21 -3.44 2.99
CA LYS A 3 13.52 -4.45 4.01
C LYS A 3 12.43 -4.41 5.08
N TYR A 4 11.84 -5.57 5.35
CA TYR A 4 10.83 -5.78 6.38
C TYR A 4 11.41 -6.66 7.46
N LEU A 5 11.41 -6.17 8.69
CA LEU A 5 11.91 -6.90 9.84
C LEU A 5 10.88 -7.91 10.35
N PRO A 6 11.31 -8.97 11.05
CA PRO A 6 10.40 -9.83 11.77
C PRO A 6 9.66 -9.07 12.88
N THR A 7 8.43 -9.50 13.18
CA THR A 7 7.57 -8.96 14.24
C THR A 7 8.25 -8.87 15.60
N SER A 8 9.12 -9.82 15.96
CA SER A 8 9.89 -9.80 17.21
C SER A 8 10.84 -8.60 17.33
N ALA A 9 11.18 -7.95 16.22
CA ALA A 9 12.07 -6.79 16.16
C ALA A 9 11.31 -5.47 15.93
N LEU A 10 9.98 -5.47 15.94
CA LEU A 10 9.12 -4.32 15.64
C LEU A 10 8.27 -3.94 16.85
N THR A 11 8.08 -2.64 17.09
CA THR A 11 6.98 -2.19 17.96
C THR A 11 5.64 -2.32 17.21
N PRO A 12 4.49 -2.37 17.90
CA PRO A 12 3.18 -2.46 17.25
C PRO A 12 2.97 -1.43 16.13
N ASP A 13 3.49 -0.22 16.32
CA ASP A 13 3.41 0.87 15.34
C ASP A 13 4.30 0.70 14.11
N GLN A 14 5.20 -0.28 14.11
CA GLN A 14 6.18 -0.54 13.04
C GLN A 14 5.89 -1.85 12.29
N VAL A 15 4.79 -2.54 12.63
CA VAL A 15 4.44 -3.83 12.03
C VAL A 15 3.93 -3.62 10.59
N GLY A 16 4.81 -3.91 9.62
CA GLY A 16 4.45 -3.94 8.21
C GLY A 16 4.31 -2.56 7.55
N HIS A 17 3.64 -2.51 6.40
CA HIS A 17 3.12 -1.26 5.83
C HIS A 17 1.62 -1.23 6.00
N MET A 18 1.11 -0.15 6.60
CA MET A 18 -0.32 0.08 6.74
C MET A 18 -1.04 0.09 5.39
N ALA A 19 -2.35 -0.16 5.42
CA ALA A 19 -3.15 -0.16 4.22
C ALA A 19 -3.11 1.20 3.52
N HIS A 20 -2.72 1.20 2.25
CA HIS A 20 -2.62 2.40 1.43
C HIS A 20 -2.81 2.09 -0.05
N THR A 21 -3.00 3.12 -0.85
CA THR A 21 -2.85 3.07 -2.31
C THR A 21 -1.53 3.70 -2.73
N ASP A 22 -1.04 3.38 -3.93
CA ASP A 22 0.22 3.96 -4.40
C ASP A 22 0.02 5.40 -4.88
N VAL A 23 0.97 6.28 -4.53
CA VAL A 23 0.92 7.71 -4.88
C VAL A 23 0.98 7.94 -6.39
N GLY A 24 1.78 7.15 -7.10
CA GLY A 24 2.19 7.38 -8.49
C GLY A 24 1.24 6.82 -9.54
N SER A 25 1.79 6.46 -10.70
CA SER A 25 1.05 5.89 -11.82
C SER A 25 1.06 4.37 -11.80
N LEU A 26 2.24 3.77 -11.69
CA LEU A 26 2.42 2.30 -11.69
C LEU A 26 3.50 1.91 -10.68
N THR A 27 3.29 0.80 -10.02
CA THR A 27 4.31 0.15 -9.17
C THR A 27 4.59 -1.24 -9.71
N LEU A 28 5.88 -1.55 -9.90
CA LEU A 28 6.36 -2.88 -10.24
C LEU A 28 7.07 -3.45 -9.01
N LEU A 29 6.52 -4.51 -8.44
CA LEU A 29 7.04 -5.16 -7.24
C LEU A 29 7.64 -6.53 -7.58
N PHE A 30 8.95 -6.64 -7.36
CA PHE A 30 9.71 -7.87 -7.50
C PHE A 30 9.96 -8.45 -6.11
N THR A 31 9.37 -9.60 -5.83
CA THR A 31 9.52 -10.29 -4.55
C THR A 31 9.16 -11.76 -4.69
N SER A 32 9.87 -12.61 -3.97
CA SER A 32 9.58 -14.05 -3.85
C SER A 32 9.03 -14.42 -2.47
N SER A 33 8.90 -13.45 -1.56
CA SER A 33 8.46 -13.67 -0.19
C SER A 33 6.98 -13.32 -0.03
N PRO A 34 6.21 -14.09 0.75
CA PRO A 34 4.81 -13.77 1.04
C PRO A 34 4.70 -12.51 1.92
N GLY A 35 3.48 -11.98 2.05
CA GLY A 35 3.17 -10.87 2.97
C GLY A 35 2.54 -9.63 2.33
N LEU A 36 2.51 -9.53 1.00
CA LEU A 36 1.67 -8.52 0.33
C LEU A 36 0.21 -8.99 0.38
N GLU A 37 -0.69 -8.10 0.76
CA GLU A 37 -2.14 -8.33 0.71
C GLU A 37 -2.82 -7.20 -0.05
N VAL A 38 -3.81 -7.54 -0.87
CA VAL A 38 -4.61 -6.58 -1.65
C VAL A 38 -6.07 -6.72 -1.23
N LEU A 39 -6.76 -5.62 -1.01
CA LEU A 39 -8.17 -5.65 -0.67
C LEU A 39 -9.03 -5.89 -1.91
N SER A 40 -9.77 -7.00 -1.91
CA SER A 40 -10.80 -7.29 -2.90
C SER A 40 -11.95 -6.29 -2.79
N ARG A 41 -12.35 -5.71 -3.93
CA ARG A 41 -13.53 -4.85 -3.98
C ARG A 41 -14.85 -5.60 -3.96
N THR A 42 -14.85 -6.85 -4.44
CA THR A 42 -16.07 -7.65 -4.55
C THR A 42 -16.47 -8.25 -3.21
N THR A 43 -15.47 -8.69 -2.44
CA THR A 43 -15.67 -9.39 -1.17
C THR A 43 -15.34 -8.53 0.04
N SER A 44 -14.67 -7.38 -0.15
CA SER A 44 -14.14 -6.56 0.94
C SER A 44 -13.20 -7.33 1.89
N THR A 45 -12.52 -8.35 1.37
CA THR A 45 -11.55 -9.17 2.11
C THR A 45 -10.13 -8.94 1.61
N TRP A 46 -9.17 -9.07 2.51
CA TRP A 46 -7.75 -9.07 2.17
C TRP A 46 -7.38 -10.38 1.47
N ILE A 47 -6.76 -10.26 0.29
CA ILE A 47 -6.28 -11.39 -0.50
C ILE A 47 -4.75 -11.39 -0.45
N PRO A 48 -4.11 -12.47 0.06
CA PRO A 48 -2.66 -12.60 0.02
C PRO A 48 -2.19 -12.77 -1.42
N LEU A 49 -1.13 -12.05 -1.78
CA LEU A 49 -0.54 -12.08 -3.11
C LEU A 49 0.96 -12.34 -3.00
N THR A 50 1.39 -13.47 -3.58
CA THR A 50 2.81 -13.78 -3.80
C THR A 50 3.01 -13.98 -5.30
N PRO A 51 3.78 -13.11 -5.98
CA PRO A 51 4.02 -13.28 -7.41
C PRO A 51 4.71 -14.63 -7.68
N PRO A 52 4.25 -15.40 -8.68
CA PRO A 52 4.96 -16.61 -9.12
C PRO A 52 6.41 -16.32 -9.50
N SER A 53 7.26 -17.34 -9.43
CA SER A 53 8.66 -17.22 -9.85
C SER A 53 8.78 -16.72 -11.30
N GLY A 54 9.69 -15.78 -11.55
CA GLY A 54 9.88 -15.15 -12.85
C GLY A 54 8.82 -14.11 -13.24
N THR A 55 7.91 -13.75 -12.33
CA THR A 55 6.87 -12.73 -12.57
C THR A 55 7.06 -11.49 -11.71
N VAL A 56 6.32 -10.44 -12.03
CA VAL A 56 6.30 -9.17 -11.30
C VAL A 56 4.85 -8.82 -10.96
N ALA A 57 4.61 -8.38 -9.72
CA ALA A 57 3.33 -7.76 -9.39
C ALA A 57 3.30 -6.34 -9.94
N VAL A 58 2.26 -6.00 -10.70
CA VAL A 58 2.03 -4.66 -11.23
C VAL A 58 0.80 -4.08 -10.55
N ASN A 59 0.95 -2.91 -9.95
CA ASN A 59 -0.15 -2.17 -9.33
C ASN A 59 -0.37 -0.84 -10.04
N VAL A 60 -1.63 -0.46 -10.19
CA VAL A 60 -2.04 0.88 -10.61
C VAL A 60 -2.03 1.79 -9.38
N GLY A 61 -1.43 2.97 -9.53
CA GLY A 61 -1.45 4.01 -8.51
C GLY A 61 -2.49 5.10 -8.79
N ASP A 62 -2.64 6.01 -7.84
CA ASP A 62 -3.68 7.03 -7.83
C ASP A 62 -3.61 7.96 -9.03
N THR A 63 -2.42 8.39 -9.44
CA THR A 63 -2.30 9.32 -10.58
C THR A 63 -2.83 8.67 -11.85
N LEU A 64 -2.52 7.40 -12.10
CA LEU A 64 -3.02 6.72 -13.31
C LEU A 64 -4.53 6.45 -13.23
N ARG A 65 -5.07 6.20 -12.03
CA ARG A 65 -6.52 6.17 -11.82
C ARG A 65 -7.17 7.49 -12.24
N TYR A 66 -6.63 8.63 -11.80
CA TYR A 66 -7.19 9.94 -12.14
C TYR A 66 -7.02 10.30 -13.61
N LEU A 67 -5.83 10.07 -14.19
CA LEU A 67 -5.56 10.31 -15.61
C LEU A 67 -6.41 9.44 -16.54
N SER A 68 -6.80 8.24 -16.10
CA SER A 68 -7.72 7.37 -16.83
C SER A 68 -9.20 7.63 -16.51
N SER A 69 -9.51 8.71 -15.79
CA SER A 69 -10.86 9.07 -15.36
C SER A 69 -11.57 7.91 -14.62
N GLY A 70 -10.83 7.14 -13.85
CA GLY A 70 -11.34 6.01 -13.06
C GLY A 70 -11.52 4.70 -13.84
N VAL A 71 -11.15 4.62 -15.12
CA VAL A 71 -11.17 3.36 -15.89
C VAL A 71 -10.20 2.34 -15.28
N LEU A 72 -9.01 2.81 -14.88
CA LEU A 72 -8.07 2.03 -14.07
C LEU A 72 -8.23 2.38 -12.61
N GLU A 73 -8.10 1.40 -11.72
CA GLU A 73 -8.37 1.58 -10.30
C GLU A 73 -7.11 1.36 -9.47
N SER A 74 -6.88 2.27 -8.53
CA SER A 74 -5.77 2.17 -7.58
C SER A 74 -6.14 1.20 -6.46
N CYS A 75 -5.37 0.11 -6.33
CA CYS A 75 -5.70 -0.97 -5.40
C CYS A 75 -5.19 -0.67 -3.99
N LEU A 76 -6.08 -0.82 -3.00
CA LEU A 76 -5.70 -0.75 -1.60
C LEU A 76 -4.92 -2.01 -1.25
N HIS A 77 -3.72 -1.83 -0.70
CA HIS A 77 -2.83 -2.92 -0.37
C HIS A 77 -2.09 -2.64 0.93
N ARG A 78 -1.60 -3.69 1.58
CA ARG A 78 -0.80 -3.63 2.79
C ARG A 78 0.30 -4.68 2.76
N VAL A 79 1.27 -4.54 3.64
CA VAL A 79 2.29 -5.57 3.85
C VAL A 79 2.20 -6.04 5.29
N VAL A 80 1.91 -7.32 5.50
CA VAL A 80 1.80 -7.95 6.82
C VAL A 80 2.94 -8.95 6.99
N PRO A 81 3.68 -8.93 8.11
CA PRO A 81 4.65 -9.97 8.41
C PRO A 81 3.99 -11.35 8.44
N GLN A 82 4.65 -12.33 7.85
CA GLN A 82 4.16 -13.71 7.84
C GLN A 82 4.85 -14.50 8.95
N VAL A 83 4.05 -15.06 9.86
CA VAL A 83 4.53 -15.89 10.98
C VAL A 83 4.48 -17.35 10.56
N SER A 84 5.60 -18.07 10.73
CA SER A 84 5.65 -19.50 10.49
C SER A 84 4.80 -20.23 11.52
N GLN A 85 3.91 -21.11 11.06
CA GLN A 85 3.09 -21.95 11.94
C GLN A 85 3.94 -22.98 12.72
N GLU A 86 5.08 -23.40 12.18
CA GLU A 86 5.95 -24.39 12.81
C GLU A 86 6.81 -23.77 13.92
N THR A 87 7.31 -22.55 13.71
CA THR A 87 8.28 -21.92 14.63
C THR A 87 7.67 -20.80 15.46
N GLY A 88 6.48 -20.31 15.10
CA GLY A 88 5.88 -19.11 15.70
C GLY A 88 6.64 -17.82 15.40
N LEU A 89 7.62 -17.86 14.49
CA LEU A 89 8.49 -16.72 14.17
C LEU A 89 8.25 -16.22 12.76
N SER A 90 8.29 -14.90 12.59
CA SER A 90 8.41 -14.27 11.28
C SER A 90 9.88 -14.08 10.90
N THR A 91 10.16 -13.88 9.61
CA THR A 91 11.52 -13.73 9.08
C THR A 91 11.69 -12.39 8.37
N THR A 92 12.95 -11.97 8.18
CA THR A 92 13.24 -10.75 7.41
C THR A 92 12.87 -10.96 5.96
N ARG A 93 12.07 -10.05 5.40
CA ARG A 93 11.64 -10.06 4.00
C ARG A 93 12.27 -8.93 3.20
N TYR A 94 12.59 -9.22 1.96
CA TYR A 94 13.11 -8.24 1.00
C TYR A 94 12.20 -8.13 -0.21
N SER A 95 12.10 -6.92 -0.75
CA SER A 95 11.49 -6.69 -2.06
C SER A 95 12.17 -5.54 -2.79
N LEU A 96 12.05 -5.54 -4.11
CA LEU A 96 12.44 -4.42 -4.95
C LEU A 96 11.16 -3.84 -5.55
N ALA A 97 10.92 -2.55 -5.30
CA ALA A 97 9.82 -1.82 -5.90
C ALA A 97 10.36 -0.75 -6.84
N PHE A 98 9.81 -0.70 -8.05
CA PHE A 98 10.00 0.39 -8.99
C PHE A 98 8.71 1.21 -9.06
N PHE A 99 8.81 2.51 -8.83
CA PHE A 99 7.66 3.42 -8.79
C PHE A 99 7.72 4.36 -9.99
N HIS A 100 6.79 4.19 -10.93
CA HIS A 100 6.56 5.14 -12.01
C HIS A 100 5.63 6.25 -11.51
N ARG A 101 5.98 7.50 -11.77
CA ARG A 101 5.24 8.68 -11.31
C ARG A 101 5.03 9.64 -12.47
N PRO A 102 3.99 10.50 -12.40
CA PRO A 102 3.90 11.63 -13.32
C PRO A 102 5.08 12.58 -13.14
N GLU A 103 5.31 13.42 -14.15
CA GLU A 103 6.15 14.60 -14.00
C GLU A 103 5.58 15.55 -12.93
N LEU A 104 6.43 16.38 -12.35
CA LEU A 104 6.06 17.24 -11.21
C LEU A 104 4.98 18.26 -11.55
N ASP A 105 4.95 18.74 -12.78
CA ASP A 105 4.02 19.73 -13.32
C ASP A 105 2.83 19.10 -14.05
N ALA A 106 2.79 17.77 -14.18
CA ALA A 106 1.65 17.09 -14.79
C ALA A 106 0.38 17.33 -13.96
N GLU A 107 -0.68 17.78 -14.63
CA GLU A 107 -1.95 18.10 -14.01
C GLU A 107 -2.96 16.95 -14.16
N PHE A 108 -3.73 16.72 -13.11
CA PHE A 108 -4.84 15.77 -13.12
C PHE A 108 -5.91 16.17 -12.11
N MET A 109 -7.13 15.69 -12.33
CA MET A 109 -8.27 15.98 -11.48
C MET A 109 -8.59 14.74 -10.62
N ASP A 110 -8.75 14.94 -9.31
CA ASP A 110 -9.19 13.84 -8.43
C ASP A 110 -10.68 13.52 -8.62
N ALA A 111 -11.17 12.50 -7.93
CA ALA A 111 -12.56 12.08 -8.00
C ALA A 111 -13.56 13.10 -7.42
N GLN A 112 -13.09 14.16 -6.74
CA GLN A 112 -13.91 15.24 -6.18
C GLN A 112 -13.88 16.49 -7.07
N GLY A 113 -13.12 16.48 -8.17
CA GLY A 113 -13.01 17.61 -9.07
C GLY A 113 -11.88 18.59 -8.71
N ASN A 114 -11.03 18.28 -7.73
CA ASN A 114 -9.90 19.15 -7.39
C ASN A 114 -8.76 18.94 -8.38
N LEU A 115 -8.17 20.04 -8.83
CA LEU A 115 -6.98 20.02 -9.69
C LEU A 115 -5.72 19.85 -8.84
N TRP A 116 -4.86 18.93 -9.26
CA TRP A 116 -3.59 18.64 -8.62
C TRP A 116 -2.45 18.65 -9.64
N THR A 117 -1.27 19.10 -9.21
CA THR A 117 -0.02 18.74 -9.88
C THR A 117 0.59 17.48 -9.29
N GLY A 118 1.44 16.79 -10.07
CA GLY A 118 2.22 15.65 -9.60
C GLY A 118 3.01 15.95 -8.32
N GLU A 119 3.58 17.16 -8.22
CA GLU A 119 4.30 17.61 -7.04
C GLU A 119 3.39 17.76 -5.82
N GLN A 120 2.25 18.44 -5.97
CA GLN A 120 1.30 18.69 -4.87
C GLN A 120 0.75 17.38 -4.31
N TRP A 121 0.34 16.47 -5.20
CA TRP A 121 -0.16 15.15 -4.81
C TRP A 121 0.90 14.34 -4.08
N HIS A 122 2.13 14.32 -4.63
CA HIS A 122 3.23 13.58 -4.02
C HIS A 122 3.56 14.09 -2.62
N LYS A 123 3.76 15.40 -2.45
CA LYS A 123 4.07 16.01 -1.15
C LYS A 123 2.96 15.76 -0.13
N THR A 124 1.70 15.96 -0.54
CA THR A 124 0.54 15.80 0.35
C THR A 124 0.44 14.37 0.86
N LYS A 125 0.48 13.39 -0.06
CA LYS A 125 0.35 11.99 0.31
C LYS A 125 1.56 11.46 1.08
N TYR A 126 2.77 11.89 0.71
CA TYR A 126 4.00 11.54 1.43
C TYR A 126 4.01 12.06 2.87
N ARG A 127 3.52 13.29 3.10
CA ARG A 127 3.34 13.84 4.45
C ARG A 127 2.46 12.93 5.31
N ILE A 128 1.33 12.51 4.77
CA ILE A 128 0.37 11.63 5.46
C ILE A 128 1.00 10.27 5.72
N PHE A 129 1.69 9.68 4.75
CA PHE A 129 2.39 8.40 4.91
C PHE A 129 3.44 8.41 6.04
N ARG A 130 3.97 9.58 6.41
CA ARG A 130 4.94 9.74 7.50
C ARG A 130 4.33 10.27 8.80
N ALA A 131 3.02 10.50 8.82
CA ALA A 131 2.31 10.95 9.99
C ALA A 131 2.16 9.84 11.04
N SER A 132 1.66 10.17 12.23
CA SER A 132 1.35 9.17 13.24
C SER A 132 0.30 8.17 12.75
N ASN A 133 0.27 6.96 13.32
CA ASN A 133 -0.75 5.96 12.98
C ASN A 133 -2.17 6.51 13.18
N HIS A 134 -2.38 7.30 14.24
CA HIS A 134 -3.63 7.98 14.48
C HIS A 134 -4.03 8.91 13.32
N GLU A 135 -3.12 9.76 12.84
CA GLU A 135 -3.39 10.67 11.72
C GLU A 135 -3.62 9.90 10.41
N GLN A 136 -2.83 8.86 10.17
CA GLN A 136 -2.97 8.01 8.98
C GLN A 136 -4.33 7.30 8.94
N MET A 137 -4.79 6.77 10.07
CA MET A 137 -6.09 6.11 10.16
C MET A 137 -7.24 7.07 9.81
N GLN A 138 -7.16 8.33 10.22
CA GLN A 138 -8.21 9.33 9.98
C GLN A 138 -8.18 9.93 8.57
N ASN A 139 -7.19 9.58 7.72
CA ASN A 139 -6.96 10.25 6.45
C ASN A 139 -7.28 9.37 5.22
N SER A 140 -8.42 9.65 4.59
CA SER A 140 -8.90 8.96 3.38
C SER A 140 -7.99 9.15 2.16
N LEU A 141 -7.08 10.13 2.14
CA LEU A 141 -6.10 10.29 1.06
C LEU A 141 -5.06 9.17 1.05
N LEU A 142 -4.80 8.52 2.21
CA LEU A 142 -3.86 7.40 2.27
C LEU A 142 -4.43 6.15 1.59
N THR A 143 -5.73 5.92 1.76
CA THR A 143 -6.45 4.74 1.27
C THR A 143 -7.21 4.98 -0.03
N GLY A 144 -7.32 6.24 -0.47
CA GLY A 144 -8.09 6.64 -1.65
C GLY A 144 -9.59 6.35 -1.53
N ARG A 145 -10.10 6.11 -0.31
CA ARG A 145 -11.49 5.72 -0.02
C ARG A 145 -11.96 6.32 1.31
N VAL A 146 -13.16 6.88 1.32
CA VAL A 146 -13.84 7.32 2.55
C VAL A 146 -14.33 6.09 3.31
N GLY A 147 -14.01 5.98 4.60
CA GLY A 147 -14.48 4.90 5.48
C GLY A 147 -13.61 3.64 5.54
N PHE A 148 -12.51 3.57 4.78
CA PHE A 148 -11.48 2.54 4.96
C PHE A 148 -10.35 3.13 5.81
N LEU A 149 -10.41 2.88 7.12
CA LEU A 149 -9.35 3.25 8.06
C LEU A 149 -8.22 2.22 7.91
N GLY A 150 -6.97 2.68 7.90
CA GLY A 150 -5.79 1.85 7.63
C GLY A 150 -5.45 0.86 8.75
N GLU A 151 -6.39 -0.01 9.12
CA GLU A 151 -6.17 -1.08 10.09
C GLU A 151 -5.06 -2.01 9.58
N ALA A 152 -3.83 -1.73 10.03
CA ALA A 152 -2.88 -2.79 10.30
C ALA A 152 -3.60 -3.70 11.30
N ASN A 153 -3.94 -4.91 10.87
CA ASN A 153 -4.70 -5.86 11.67
C ASN A 153 -4.07 -5.95 13.07
N THR A 154 -4.75 -5.42 14.10
CA THR A 154 -4.38 -5.67 15.50
C THR A 154 -4.81 -7.06 15.94
N ASP A 155 -5.61 -7.74 15.13
CA ASP A 155 -6.06 -9.10 15.39
C ASP A 155 -5.03 -10.08 14.83
N ILE A 156 -3.91 -10.18 15.55
CA ILE A 156 -3.29 -11.50 15.75
C ILE A 156 -4.34 -12.27 16.55
N ASP A 157 -5.08 -13.09 15.82
CA ASP A 157 -6.15 -13.95 16.29
C ASP A 157 -5.77 -14.62 17.62
N ASN A 158 -6.48 -14.24 18.69
CA ASN A 158 -6.63 -15.08 19.87
C ASN A 158 -7.71 -16.13 19.51
N SER A 159 -7.35 -17.13 18.72
CA SER A 159 -8.09 -18.40 18.66
C SER A 159 -7.16 -19.60 18.47
#